data_AF-A0A7S0LC14-F1
#
_entry.id   AF-A0A7S0LC14-F1
#
_cell.length_a   1.000
_cell.length_b   1.000
_cell.length_c   1.000
_cell.angle_alpha   90.00
_cell.angle_beta   90.00
_cell.angle_gamma   90.00
#
_symmetry.space_group_name_H-M   'P 1'
#
loop_
_entity.id
_entity.type
_entity.pdbx_description
1 polymer ?
#
loop_
_entity_poly.entity_id
_entity_poly.type
_entity_poly.pdbx_seq_one_letter_code
_entity_poly.pdbx_strand_id
1 'polypeptide(L)'
;MFDTFWGHQLLPKPTYDAYQEKCVNSKKPNFKECVELQIEMNSIVGNLNPYALDYPVCTTDSAARRGRAQRTWLLNQMLAKVAPLDRKRMGVTALEEYQPCEDDYASTYLNLASVKAAIHVKDDVKWESCSYKVSYDVTDSTEVSTAPIYNYLVDGGYDLNILVYSGDDDSVCGTIGTQSWIW
;
A
#
# COMPACT_ATOMS: atom_id res chain seq x y z
N MET A 1 2.51 2.13 10.77
CA MET A 1 2.86 3.40 10.09
C MET A 1 4.12 4.04 10.61
N PHE A 2 4.10 4.78 11.71
CA PHE A 2 5.24 5.60 12.11
C PHE A 2 6.50 4.81 12.45
N ASP A 3 6.36 3.59 12.99
CA ASP A 3 7.50 2.70 13.23
C ASP A 3 8.15 2.24 11.91
N THR A 4 7.34 2.01 10.87
CA THR A 4 7.85 1.73 9.51
C THR A 4 8.59 2.95 8.96
N PHE A 5 8.02 4.15 9.07
CA PHE A 5 8.71 5.38 8.62
C PHE A 5 10.04 5.59 9.35
N TRP A 6 10.08 5.36 10.65
CA TRP A 6 11.31 5.40 11.44
C TRP A 6 12.34 4.35 10.98
N GLY A 7 11.89 3.11 10.75
CA GLY A 7 12.72 2.03 10.23
C GLY A 7 13.36 2.35 8.87
N HIS A 8 12.67 3.14 8.05
CA HIS A 8 13.13 3.62 6.74
C HIS A 8 13.86 4.98 6.81
N GLN A 9 14.19 5.46 8.01
CA GLN A 9 14.91 6.74 8.23
C GLN A 9 14.18 7.96 7.67
N LEU A 10 12.85 7.91 7.58
CA LEU A 10 12.01 9.00 7.08
C LEU A 10 11.64 10.02 8.18
N LEU A 11 11.94 9.71 9.45
CA LEU A 11 11.60 10.55 10.59
C LEU A 11 12.84 10.96 11.39
N PRO A 12 12.95 12.24 11.81
CA PRO A 12 13.94 12.70 12.75
C PRO A 12 13.79 11.99 14.11
N LYS A 13 14.93 11.60 14.69
CA LYS A 13 14.97 10.94 16.00
C LYS A 13 14.23 11.72 17.09
N PRO A 14 14.39 13.06 17.25
CA PRO A 14 13.72 13.78 18.33
C PRO A 14 12.19 13.70 18.24
N THR A 15 11.63 13.82 17.03
CA THR A 15 10.18 13.77 16.80
C THR A 15 9.65 12.35 17.05
N TYR A 16 10.37 11.33 16.55
CA TYR A 16 9.97 9.93 16.77
C TYR A 16 10.07 9.51 18.24
N ASP A 17 11.14 9.88 18.95
CA ASP A 17 11.30 9.61 20.38
C ASP A 17 10.16 10.27 21.19
N ALA A 18 9.79 11.50 20.85
CA ALA A 18 8.67 12.19 21.49
C ALA A 18 7.33 11.46 21.25
N TYR A 19 7.08 10.97 20.03
CA TYR A 19 5.91 10.14 19.74
C TYR A 19 5.92 8.83 20.53
N GLN A 20 7.06 8.14 20.59
CA GLN A 20 7.21 6.90 21.36
C GLN A 20 6.96 7.12 22.86
N GLU A 21 7.52 8.17 23.45
CA GLU A 21 7.36 8.47 24.87
C GLU A 21 5.92 8.86 25.23
N LYS A 22 5.33 9.78 24.45
CA LYS A 22 4.07 10.43 24.80
C LYS A 22 2.83 9.67 24.36
N CYS A 23 2.94 8.86 23.31
CA CYS A 23 1.80 8.22 22.65
C CYS A 23 1.83 6.70 22.76
N VAL A 24 2.96 6.06 22.42
CA VAL A 24 3.04 4.59 22.37
C VAL A 24 3.26 4.01 23.77
N ASN A 25 4.27 4.51 24.49
CA ASN A 25 4.68 3.97 25.79
C ASN A 25 3.97 4.65 26.98
N SER A 26 3.16 5.68 26.71
CA SER A 26 2.43 6.40 27.75
C SER A 26 1.24 5.59 28.26
N LYS A 27 1.11 5.48 29.59
CA LYS A 27 -0.05 4.85 30.23
C LYS A 27 -1.34 5.67 30.10
N LYS A 28 -1.22 6.97 29.82
CA LYS A 28 -2.34 7.92 29.66
C LYS A 28 -1.97 8.91 28.55
N PRO A 29 -2.01 8.49 27.28
CA PRO A 29 -1.62 9.35 26.17
C PRO A 29 -2.59 10.53 26.05
N ASN A 30 -2.04 11.71 25.77
CA ASN A 30 -2.85 12.87 25.43
C ASN A 30 -3.22 12.79 23.94
N PHE A 31 -4.50 12.50 23.66
CA PHE A 31 -4.98 12.32 22.29
C PHE A 31 -4.64 13.50 21.37
N LYS A 32 -4.81 14.73 21.85
CA LYS A 32 -4.54 15.93 21.05
C LYS A 32 -3.05 16.03 20.69
N GLU A 33 -2.18 15.87 21.68
CA GLU A 33 -0.73 15.93 21.48
C GLU A 33 -0.24 14.81 20.54
N CYS A 34 -0.84 13.62 20.65
CA CYS A 34 -0.52 12.52 19.77
C CYS A 34 -0.97 12.76 18.33
N VAL A 35 -2.14 13.34 18.11
CA VAL A 35 -2.59 13.73 16.77
C VAL A 35 -1.67 14.83 16.20
N GLU A 36 -1.26 15.81 17.00
CA GLU A 36 -0.32 16.85 16.57
C GLU A 36 1.03 16.27 16.13
N LEU A 37 1.62 15.36 16.92
CA LEU A 37 2.86 14.66 16.57
C LEU A 37 2.71 13.80 15.30
N GLN A 38 1.57 13.11 15.14
CA GLN A 38 1.30 12.33 13.93
C GLN A 38 1.19 13.22 12.69
N ILE A 39 0.55 14.38 12.79
CA ILE A 39 0.46 15.37 11.70
C ILE A 39 1.86 15.91 11.37
N GLU A 40 2.68 16.23 12.38
CA GLU A 40 4.06 16.68 12.19
C GLU A 40 4.88 15.61 11.46
N MET A 41 4.84 14.36 11.92
CA MET A 41 5.55 13.24 11.28
C MET A 41 5.11 13.04 9.83
N ASN A 42 3.80 13.07 9.55
CA ASN A 42 3.30 12.98 8.17
C ASN A 42 3.76 14.17 7.31
N SER A 43 3.79 15.38 7.87
CA SER A 43 4.28 16.57 7.17
C SER A 43 5.78 16.48 6.85
N ILE A 44 6.58 15.84 7.71
CA ILE A 44 8.01 15.61 7.48
C ILE A 44 8.23 14.62 6.34
N VAL A 45 7.49 13.51 6.34
CA VAL A 45 7.54 12.47 5.30
C VAL A 45 7.12 13.05 3.94
N GLY A 46 6.11 13.91 3.94
CA GLY A 46 5.70 14.66 2.76
C GLY A 46 4.95 13.79 1.74
N ASN A 47 5.27 13.94 0.46
CA ASN A 47 4.52 13.35 -0.65
C ASN A 47 5.08 11.96 -1.04
N LEU A 48 5.05 11.03 -0.10
CA LEU A 48 5.37 9.61 -0.34
C LEU A 48 4.10 8.77 -0.38
N ASN A 49 4.15 7.63 -1.07
CA ASN A 49 3.06 6.66 -1.06
C ASN A 49 3.15 5.82 0.22
N PRO A 50 2.22 5.94 1.18
CA PRO A 50 2.32 5.18 2.43
C PRO A 50 2.11 3.67 2.23
N TYR A 51 1.58 3.22 1.09
CA TYR A 51 1.38 1.81 0.76
C TYR A 51 2.59 1.17 0.06
N ALA A 52 3.56 1.98 -0.35
CA ALA A 52 4.74 1.56 -1.12
C ALA A 52 5.80 2.68 -1.06
N LEU A 53 6.52 2.78 0.06
CA LEU A 53 7.39 3.91 0.39
C LEU A 53 8.49 4.18 -0.65
N ASP A 54 9.03 3.12 -1.26
CA ASP A 54 10.11 3.21 -2.25
C ASP A 54 9.62 3.42 -3.69
N TYR A 55 8.29 3.54 -3.89
CA TYR A 55 7.69 3.63 -5.23
C TYR A 55 7.23 5.06 -5.60
N PRO A 56 7.24 5.41 -6.90
CA PRO A 56 6.77 6.71 -7.38
C PRO A 56 5.33 7.02 -6.96
N VAL A 57 5.07 8.29 -6.63
CA VAL A 57 3.71 8.78 -6.38
C VAL A 57 3.02 9.22 -7.68
N CYS A 58 1.70 9.09 -7.71
CA CYS A 58 0.86 9.63 -8.78
C CYS A 58 0.80 11.16 -8.72
N THR A 59 1.61 11.82 -9.55
CA THR A 59 1.51 13.27 -9.77
C THR A 59 0.85 13.54 -11.12
N THR A 60 0.26 14.73 -11.29
CA THR A 60 -0.50 15.13 -12.49
C THR A 60 0.31 15.07 -13.81
N ASP A 61 1.64 14.92 -13.74
CA ASP A 61 2.57 14.92 -14.87
C ASP A 61 3.18 13.54 -15.19
N SER A 62 2.68 12.43 -14.62
CA SER A 62 3.34 11.10 -14.75
C SER A 62 3.26 10.50 -16.17
N ALA A 63 4.41 10.03 -16.69
CA ALA A 63 4.55 9.44 -18.02
C ALA A 63 3.86 8.07 -18.21
N ALA A 64 3.25 7.53 -17.15
CA ALA A 64 2.67 6.18 -17.07
C ALA A 64 1.41 5.95 -17.94
N ARG A 65 0.87 6.97 -18.62
CA ARG A 65 -0.35 6.88 -19.46
C ARG A 65 -0.32 5.92 -20.65
N ARG A 66 0.78 5.21 -20.98
CA ARG A 66 0.89 4.43 -22.25
C ARG A 66 1.44 3.01 -22.05
N GLY A 67 0.55 2.02 -21.98
CA GLY A 67 0.85 0.61 -21.72
C GLY A 67 1.40 -0.21 -22.91
N ARG A 68 2.60 -0.79 -22.75
CA ARG A 68 3.15 -1.93 -23.53
C ARG A 68 4.14 -2.79 -22.71
N ALA A 69 3.86 -3.01 -21.43
CA ALA A 69 4.84 -3.55 -20.49
C ALA A 69 5.08 -5.07 -20.56
N GLN A 70 4.17 -5.88 -21.10
CA GLN A 70 4.36 -7.34 -21.03
C GLN A 70 5.23 -7.90 -22.18
N ARG A 71 5.09 -7.37 -23.40
CA ARG A 71 5.81 -7.84 -24.59
C ARG A 71 7.32 -7.55 -24.53
N THR A 72 7.70 -6.40 -23.99
CA THR A 72 9.11 -5.98 -23.93
C THR A 72 9.88 -6.76 -22.84
N TRP A 73 9.20 -7.39 -21.87
CA TRP A 73 9.83 -8.07 -20.73
C TRP A 73 10.34 -9.44 -21.18
N LEU A 74 9.50 -10.16 -21.93
CA LEU A 74 9.86 -11.41 -22.57
C LEU A 74 11.06 -11.24 -23.54
N LEU A 75 11.12 -10.13 -24.27
CA LEU A 75 12.23 -9.81 -25.17
C LEU A 75 13.53 -9.51 -24.41
N ASN A 76 13.48 -8.78 -23.29
CA ASN A 76 14.64 -8.52 -22.43
C ASN A 76 15.23 -9.81 -21.83
N GLN A 77 14.38 -10.73 -21.37
CA GLN A 77 14.78 -12.03 -20.84
C GLN A 77 15.49 -12.91 -21.88
N MET A 78 15.02 -12.89 -23.13
CA MET A 78 15.65 -13.64 -24.24
C MET A 78 17.02 -13.06 -24.63
N LEU A 79 17.16 -11.74 -24.63
CA LEU A 79 18.39 -11.04 -25.05
C LEU A 79 19.49 -11.01 -23.98
N ALA A 80 19.17 -11.23 -22.70
CA ALA A 80 20.14 -11.26 -21.60
C ALA A 80 21.16 -12.40 -21.72
N LYS A 81 20.86 -13.48 -22.46
CA LYS A 81 21.73 -14.65 -22.61
C LYS A 81 22.66 -14.60 -23.83
N VAL A 82 22.65 -13.53 -24.63
CA VAL A 82 23.30 -13.48 -25.94
C VAL A 82 24.29 -12.30 -26.06
N ALA A 83 25.02 -11.96 -25.00
CA ALA A 83 25.97 -10.85 -25.06
C ALA A 83 27.08 -11.08 -26.12
N PRO A 84 27.56 -10.02 -26.82
CA PRO A 84 27.27 -8.61 -26.63
C PRO A 84 26.58 -7.98 -27.86
N LEU A 85 25.25 -7.79 -27.81
CA LEU A 85 24.55 -6.93 -28.77
C LEU A 85 24.00 -5.69 -28.07
N ASP A 86 24.17 -4.54 -28.73
CA ASP A 86 23.74 -3.22 -28.26
C ASP A 86 22.20 -3.13 -28.20
N ARG A 87 21.68 -3.19 -26.97
CA ARG A 87 20.24 -3.13 -26.63
C ARG A 87 19.55 -1.88 -27.16
N LYS A 88 20.27 -0.76 -27.31
CA LYS A 88 19.74 0.52 -27.77
C LYS A 88 19.50 0.53 -29.28
N ARG A 89 20.37 -0.14 -30.05
CA ARG A 89 20.23 -0.31 -31.51
C ARG A 89 19.07 -1.22 -31.92
N MET A 90 18.67 -2.15 -31.05
CA MET A 90 17.56 -3.08 -31.29
C MET A 90 16.21 -2.57 -30.78
N GLY A 91 16.15 -1.36 -30.21
CA GLY A 91 14.89 -0.76 -29.75
C GLY A 91 14.27 -1.44 -28.53
N VAL A 92 15.04 -2.24 -27.78
CA VAL A 92 14.59 -2.89 -26.55
C VAL A 92 15.05 -2.05 -25.37
N THR A 93 14.22 -1.10 -24.96
CA THR A 93 14.38 -0.35 -23.71
C THR A 93 13.93 -1.20 -22.53
N ALA A 94 14.61 -1.07 -21.39
CA ALA A 94 14.22 -1.71 -20.15
C ALA A 94 12.74 -1.43 -19.87
N LEU A 95 12.03 -2.47 -19.49
CA LEU A 95 10.78 -2.28 -18.78
C LEU A 95 11.10 -2.41 -17.32
N GLU A 96 10.60 -1.47 -16.56
CA GLU A 96 10.06 -1.62 -15.22
C GLU A 96 10.05 -0.22 -14.63
N GLU A 97 9.12 0.60 -15.09
CA GLU A 97 8.71 1.75 -14.30
C GLU A 97 7.33 1.41 -13.77
N TYR A 98 7.27 1.21 -12.44
CA TYR A 98 6.04 1.23 -11.67
C TYR A 98 5.14 2.34 -12.20
N GLN A 99 3.89 2.02 -12.52
CA GLN A 99 2.93 2.98 -13.04
C GLN A 99 2.10 3.53 -11.89
N PRO A 100 2.42 4.72 -11.37
CA PRO A 100 1.51 5.34 -10.43
C PRO A 100 0.18 5.66 -11.13
N CYS A 101 -0.90 5.76 -10.36
CA CYS A 101 -2.27 6.07 -10.82
C CYS A 101 -3.06 4.88 -11.42
N GLU A 102 -2.81 3.63 -11.02
CA GLU A 102 -3.55 2.49 -11.59
C GLU A 102 -5.07 2.53 -11.35
N ASP A 103 -5.50 3.17 -10.24
CA ASP A 103 -6.90 3.39 -9.90
C ASP A 103 -7.69 4.14 -10.98
N ASP A 104 -7.04 5.05 -11.73
CA ASP A 104 -7.67 5.79 -12.81
C ASP A 104 -8.08 4.86 -13.96
N TYR A 105 -7.26 3.84 -14.24
CA TYR A 105 -7.57 2.84 -15.26
C TYR A 105 -8.73 1.96 -14.83
N ALA A 106 -8.73 1.50 -13.57
CA ALA A 106 -9.83 0.71 -13.02
C ALA A 106 -11.14 1.50 -13.06
N SER A 107 -11.12 2.76 -12.61
CA SER A 107 -12.28 3.66 -12.62
C SER A 107 -12.82 3.90 -14.02
N THR A 108 -11.94 4.18 -14.97
CA THR A 108 -12.33 4.39 -16.38
C THR A 108 -12.94 3.13 -16.96
N TYR A 109 -12.28 1.98 -16.79
CA TYR A 109 -12.69 0.70 -17.37
C TYR A 109 -14.03 0.20 -16.80
N LEU A 110 -14.17 0.18 -15.49
CA LEU A 110 -15.36 -0.34 -14.80
C LEU A 110 -16.60 0.55 -15.04
N ASN A 111 -16.41 1.81 -15.46
CA ASN A 111 -17.50 2.70 -15.81
C ASN A 111 -17.92 2.67 -17.30
N LEU A 112 -17.25 1.90 -18.16
CA LEU A 112 -17.68 1.73 -19.55
C LEU A 112 -19.04 1.03 -19.62
N ALA A 113 -19.97 1.55 -20.44
CA ALA A 113 -21.30 0.95 -20.58
C ALA A 113 -21.26 -0.52 -21.01
N SER A 114 -20.34 -0.87 -21.92
CA SER A 114 -20.14 -2.26 -22.34
C SER A 114 -19.63 -3.14 -21.20
N VAL A 115 -18.75 -2.62 -20.34
CA VAL A 115 -18.23 -3.35 -19.19
C VAL A 115 -19.33 -3.52 -18.16
N LYS A 116 -20.06 -2.46 -17.79
CA LYS A 116 -21.22 -2.53 -16.89
C LYS A 116 -22.25 -3.55 -17.36
N ALA A 117 -22.60 -3.56 -18.64
CA ALA A 117 -23.52 -4.54 -19.21
C ALA A 117 -22.97 -5.98 -19.10
N ALA A 118 -21.68 -6.17 -19.37
CA ALA A 118 -21.01 -7.47 -19.31
C ALA A 118 -20.94 -8.03 -17.87
N ILE A 119 -20.76 -7.18 -16.86
CA ILE A 119 -20.79 -7.57 -15.44
C ILE A 119 -22.15 -7.36 -14.76
N HIS A 120 -23.19 -7.12 -15.56
CA HIS A 120 -24.60 -7.00 -15.15
C HIS A 120 -24.85 -5.92 -14.08
N VAL A 121 -24.08 -4.83 -14.13
CA VAL A 121 -24.28 -3.64 -13.30
C VAL A 121 -25.38 -2.77 -13.92
N LYS A 122 -26.23 -2.18 -13.07
CA LYS A 122 -27.26 -1.23 -13.51
C LYS A 122 -26.62 0.02 -14.12
N ASP A 123 -27.19 0.52 -15.20
CA ASP A 123 -26.59 1.60 -16.01
C ASP A 123 -26.36 2.91 -15.21
N ASP A 124 -27.19 3.19 -14.21
CA ASP A 124 -27.15 4.38 -13.36
C ASP A 124 -26.10 4.31 -12.23
N VAL A 125 -25.50 3.15 -11.99
CA VAL A 125 -24.47 2.98 -10.95
C VAL A 125 -23.13 3.46 -11.47
N LYS A 126 -22.55 4.48 -10.84
CA LYS A 126 -21.15 4.88 -11.06
C LYS A 126 -20.24 4.09 -10.11
N TRP A 127 -19.23 3.42 -10.66
CA TRP A 127 -18.22 2.75 -9.88
C TRP A 127 -17.15 3.75 -9.40
N GLU A 128 -16.71 3.59 -8.16
CA GLU A 128 -15.57 4.29 -7.53
C GLU A 128 -14.83 3.27 -6.64
N SER A 129 -13.52 3.45 -6.42
CA SER A 129 -12.70 2.49 -5.66
C SER A 129 -13.10 2.39 -4.19
N CYS A 130 -13.42 3.54 -3.58
CA CYS A 130 -13.86 3.66 -2.20
C CYS A 130 -15.16 4.47 -2.12
N SER A 131 -16.05 4.14 -1.18
CA SER A 131 -17.31 4.86 -0.97
C SER A 131 -17.21 5.83 0.20
N TYR A 132 -17.43 7.12 -0.05
CA TYR A 132 -17.56 8.14 1.01
C TYR A 132 -18.91 8.11 1.73
N LYS A 133 -19.85 7.28 1.28
CA LYS A 133 -21.17 7.11 1.91
C LYS A 133 -21.18 6.00 2.96
N VAL A 134 -20.29 5.02 2.80
CA VAL A 134 -20.15 3.93 3.76
C VAL A 134 -19.35 4.47 4.94
N SER A 135 -19.96 4.50 6.12
CA SER A 135 -19.30 4.89 7.36
C SER A 135 -19.03 3.64 8.17
N TYR A 136 -17.75 3.39 8.45
CA TYR A 136 -17.32 2.33 9.35
C TYR A 136 -17.31 2.84 10.79
N ASP A 137 -17.53 1.95 11.75
CA ASP A 137 -17.26 2.26 13.14
C ASP A 137 -15.74 2.29 13.35
N VAL A 138 -15.22 3.42 13.81
CA VAL A 138 -13.78 3.59 14.03
C VAL A 138 -13.27 2.69 15.15
N THR A 139 -14.14 2.29 16.09
CA THR A 139 -13.78 1.43 17.23
C THR A 139 -13.38 0.02 16.80
N ASP A 140 -13.93 -0.48 15.67
CA ASP A 140 -13.54 -1.75 15.07
C ASP A 140 -12.04 -1.79 14.72
N SER A 141 -11.44 -0.63 14.42
CA SER A 141 -10.04 -0.54 14.04
C SER A 141 -9.10 -0.17 15.19
N THR A 142 -9.62 0.38 16.29
CA THR A 142 -8.81 0.93 17.39
C THR A 142 -8.91 0.18 18.70
N GLU A 143 -9.94 -0.64 18.90
CA GLU A 143 -10.22 -1.27 20.21
C GLU A 143 -10.27 -2.81 20.17
N VAL A 144 -10.38 -3.40 18.98
CA VAL A 144 -10.58 -4.84 18.82
C VAL A 144 -9.39 -5.48 18.14
N SER A 145 -8.61 -6.25 18.90
CA SER A 145 -7.59 -7.14 18.31
C SER A 145 -8.24 -8.38 17.72
N THR A 146 -7.79 -8.81 16.55
CA THR A 146 -8.18 -10.08 15.93
C THR A 146 -7.45 -11.29 16.53
N ALA A 147 -6.45 -11.08 17.39
CA ALA A 147 -5.64 -12.17 17.96
C ALA A 147 -6.49 -13.26 18.67
N PRO A 148 -7.53 -12.93 19.47
CA PRO A 148 -8.37 -13.95 20.10
C PRO A 148 -9.11 -14.84 19.09
N ILE A 149 -9.49 -14.29 17.93
CA ILE A 149 -10.14 -15.04 16.85
C ILE A 149 -9.15 -16.03 16.24
N TYR A 150 -7.92 -15.59 15.99
CA TYR A 150 -6.88 -16.48 15.46
C TYR A 150 -6.51 -17.59 16.44
N ASN A 151 -6.41 -17.31 17.74
CA ASN A 151 -6.20 -18.34 18.75
C ASN A 151 -7.32 -19.40 18.72
N TYR A 152 -8.59 -18.97 18.65
CA TYR A 152 -9.71 -19.89 18.51
C TYR A 152 -9.62 -20.75 17.24
N LEU A 153 -9.25 -20.16 16.10
CA LEU A 153 -9.15 -20.88 14.83
C LEU A 153 -8.00 -21.89 14.81
N VAL A 154 -6.85 -21.52 15.40
CA VAL A 154 -5.65 -22.36 15.50
C VAL A 154 -5.87 -23.50 16.51
N ASP A 155 -6.41 -23.21 17.69
CA ASP A 155 -6.57 -24.17 18.78
C ASP A 155 -7.80 -25.07 18.62
N GLY A 156 -8.77 -24.66 17.80
CA GLY A 156 -10.07 -25.32 17.69
C GLY A 156 -10.09 -26.62 16.89
N GLY A 157 -8.97 -27.02 16.27
CA GLY A 157 -8.88 -28.28 15.51
C GLY A 157 -9.71 -28.30 14.22
N TYR A 158 -9.95 -27.12 13.62
CA TYR A 158 -10.77 -26.95 12.41
C TYR A 158 -10.08 -27.37 11.11
N ASP A 159 -8.84 -27.87 11.16
CA ASP A 159 -8.03 -28.26 10.00
C ASP A 159 -7.87 -27.12 8.97
N LEU A 160 -7.53 -25.93 9.47
CA LEU A 160 -7.33 -24.72 8.67
C LEU A 160 -5.85 -24.48 8.36
N ASN A 161 -5.56 -24.14 7.11
CA ASN A 161 -4.25 -23.60 6.71
C ASN A 161 -4.33 -22.08 6.68
N ILE A 162 -3.63 -21.42 7.61
CA ILE A 162 -3.68 -19.96 7.77
C ILE A 162 -2.36 -19.36 7.29
N LEU A 163 -2.44 -18.48 6.29
CA LEU A 163 -1.31 -17.68 5.82
C LEU A 163 -1.54 -16.22 6.21
N VAL A 164 -0.56 -15.63 6.88
CA VAL A 164 -0.49 -14.19 7.11
C VAL A 164 0.76 -13.68 6.39
N TYR A 165 0.60 -12.65 5.56
CA TYR A 165 1.68 -12.01 4.83
C TYR A 165 1.52 -10.49 4.89
N SER A 166 2.63 -9.77 4.84
CA SER A 166 2.69 -8.31 4.80
C SER A 166 3.77 -7.87 3.82
N GLY A 167 3.54 -6.78 3.11
CA GLY A 167 4.55 -6.12 2.28
C GLY A 167 5.49 -5.32 3.18
N ASP A 168 6.80 -5.48 3.00
CA ASP A 168 7.82 -4.82 3.82
C ASP A 168 7.99 -3.33 3.53
N ASP A 169 7.54 -2.87 2.36
CA ASP A 169 7.51 -1.47 1.95
C ASP A 169 6.17 -0.75 2.24
N ASP A 170 5.21 -1.43 2.87
CA ASP A 170 3.95 -0.83 3.34
C ASP A 170 4.15 -0.19 4.72
N SER A 171 3.77 1.07 4.85
CA SER A 171 3.74 1.74 6.14
C SER A 171 2.39 1.60 6.84
N VAL A 172 1.27 1.51 6.12
CA VAL A 172 -0.07 1.53 6.71
C VAL A 172 -0.26 0.33 7.63
N CYS A 173 -0.07 -0.87 7.07
CA CYS A 173 -0.11 -2.15 7.78
C CYS A 173 1.24 -2.88 7.70
N GLY A 174 2.30 -2.14 8.01
CA GLY A 174 3.66 -2.62 7.81
C GLY A 174 4.04 -3.87 8.60
N THR A 175 5.01 -4.60 8.06
CA THR A 175 5.51 -5.88 8.57
C THR A 175 5.80 -5.90 10.06
N ILE A 176 6.30 -4.80 10.64
CA ILE A 176 6.56 -4.71 12.08
C ILE A 176 5.29 -4.92 12.91
N GLY A 177 4.16 -4.34 12.51
CA GLY A 177 2.89 -4.50 13.20
C GLY A 177 2.35 -5.93 13.07
N THR A 178 2.45 -6.52 11.88
CA THR A 178 2.07 -7.93 11.67
C THR A 178 2.94 -8.87 12.50
N GLN A 179 4.24 -8.65 12.58
CA GLN A 179 5.15 -9.46 13.39
C GLN A 179 4.84 -9.33 14.89
N SER A 180 4.64 -8.12 15.41
CA SER A 180 4.25 -7.91 16.81
C SER A 180 2.87 -8.47 17.17
N TRP A 181 2.00 -8.68 16.17
CA TRP A 181 0.69 -9.28 16.38
C TRP A 181 0.74 -10.82 16.36
N ILE A 182 1.64 -11.42 15.55
CA ILE A 182 1.83 -12.88 15.47
C ILE A 182 2.70 -13.42 16.62
N TRP A 183 3.76 -12.70 16.99
CA TRP A 183 4.77 -13.09 17.98
C TRP A 183 4.51 -12.48 19.35
#